data_AF-A0A8S3U235-F1
#
_entry.id   AF-A0A8S3U235-F1
#
_cell.length_a   1.000
_cell.length_b   1.000
_cell.length_c   1.000
_cell.angle_alpha   90.00
_cell.angle_beta   90.00
_cell.angle_gamma   90.00
#
_symmetry.space_group_name_H-M   'P 1'
#
loop_
_entity.id
_entity.type
_entity.pdbx_description
1 polymer ?
#
loop_
_entity_poly.entity_id
_entity_poly.type
_entity_poly.pdbx_seq_one_letter_code
_entity_poly.pdbx_strand_id
1 'polypeptide(L)'
;MKSIIKLLEHNTNFNHIRGSPYFLSNKEAWNYDSKLKELREKILEVAMNIPKWEDNLPTRWIVLEREIENQIAKEKYIISYEEAQKLAENCSFPFSKTDSKLSANSKTDSELDSFLKYEHEIGNLIFFEKIKRYIILEPKWLVTVFKCFVSATEFQSDFVDMKEWSQLESTGILSDSLITKLFEKEVKLHSPEQRKFALQVMETFNIIVKHTNKEGQENYYMPCMIKASSYNDIISKFNINSSTCTRSPWFRLVFKFLPPAFFNHILMTFIKKYVVSHTKDDKPSFYRGIGIFTLDKNDCQKLIVCLSKNCVAMQVWEFHNEEQQICSGNYSYIRQDLEDNVDLIQKNIR
;
A
#
# COMPACT_ATOMS: atom_id res chain seq x y z
N MET A 1 13.57 36.43 -1.57
CA MET A 1 12.21 36.16 -2.11
C MET A 1 12.26 35.80 -3.59
N LYS A 2 12.73 36.68 -4.49
CA LYS A 2 12.91 36.38 -5.93
C LYS A 2 13.71 35.10 -6.23
N SER A 3 14.72 34.78 -5.42
CA SER A 3 15.56 33.59 -5.62
C SER A 3 14.84 32.25 -5.37
N ILE A 4 13.89 32.20 -4.42
CA ILE A 4 13.12 30.97 -4.14
C ILE A 4 12.09 30.73 -5.24
N ILE A 5 11.41 31.78 -5.71
CA ILE A 5 10.48 31.69 -6.83
C ILE A 5 11.21 31.24 -8.10
N LYS A 6 12.40 31.80 -8.38
CA LYS A 6 13.25 31.35 -9.49
C LYS A 6 13.65 29.87 -9.38
N LEU A 7 13.97 29.41 -8.17
CA LEU A 7 14.28 27.99 -7.90
C LEU A 7 13.06 27.07 -8.12
N LEU A 8 11.86 27.55 -7.79
CA LEU A 8 10.62 26.81 -8.00
C LEU A 8 10.23 26.78 -9.49
N GLU A 9 10.39 27.89 -10.22
CA GLU A 9 10.08 27.98 -11.66
C GLU A 9 10.92 27.03 -12.52
N HIS A 10 12.15 26.71 -12.09
CA HIS A 10 13.03 25.76 -12.79
C HIS A 10 12.75 24.30 -12.39
N ASN A 11 11.83 24.07 -11.44
CA ASN A 11 11.44 22.73 -11.02
C ASN A 11 10.36 22.19 -11.97
N THR A 12 10.56 20.97 -12.48
CA THR A 12 9.57 20.27 -13.34
C THR A 12 8.21 20.10 -12.67
N ASN A 13 8.14 20.24 -11.35
CA ASN A 13 6.92 20.14 -10.56
C ASN A 13 6.24 21.49 -10.31
N PHE A 14 6.72 22.60 -10.88
CA PHE A 14 6.11 23.93 -10.71
C PHE A 14 4.63 23.93 -11.13
N ASN A 15 4.29 23.16 -12.15
CA ASN A 15 2.91 23.00 -12.64
C ASN A 15 1.96 22.35 -11.62
N HIS A 16 2.49 21.70 -10.57
CA HIS A 16 1.68 21.16 -9.47
C HIS A 16 1.40 22.19 -8.36
N ILE A 17 2.07 23.34 -8.37
CA ILE A 17 1.83 24.43 -7.44
C ILE A 17 0.61 25.21 -7.93
N ARG A 18 -0.50 25.13 -7.19
CA ARG A 18 -1.69 25.93 -7.48
C ARG A 18 -1.51 27.35 -6.91
N GLY A 19 -1.40 28.33 -7.80
CA GLY A 19 -1.27 29.75 -7.44
C GLY A 19 0.13 30.16 -7.03
N SER A 20 0.26 31.35 -6.45
CA SER A 20 1.55 31.86 -5.97
C SER A 20 1.86 31.31 -4.57
N PRO A 21 3.13 31.00 -4.24
CA PRO A 21 3.51 30.56 -2.91
C PRO A 21 3.25 31.65 -1.87
N TYR A 22 2.55 31.29 -0.78
CA TYR A 22 2.32 32.16 0.36
C TYR A 22 3.56 32.21 1.26
N PHE A 23 4.09 33.40 1.52
CA PHE A 23 5.20 33.61 2.43
C PHE A 23 4.72 34.26 3.73
N LEU A 24 4.74 33.49 4.82
CA LEU A 24 4.45 33.94 6.17
C LEU A 24 5.76 34.28 6.89
N SER A 25 5.84 35.47 7.48
CA SER A 25 7.03 35.92 8.22
C SER A 25 6.72 36.00 9.70
N ASN A 26 7.36 35.15 10.51
CA ASN A 26 7.26 35.14 11.99
C ASN A 26 7.66 36.44 12.68
N LYS A 27 8.08 37.48 11.94
CA LYS A 27 8.55 38.76 12.49
C LYS A 27 7.57 39.92 12.29
N GLU A 28 6.57 39.79 11.42
CA GLU A 28 5.67 40.89 11.04
C GLU A 28 4.21 40.55 11.38
N ALA A 29 3.80 40.85 12.62
CA ALA A 29 2.48 40.52 13.14
C ALA A 29 1.30 41.02 12.28
N TRP A 30 1.43 42.19 11.62
CA TRP A 30 0.40 42.77 10.76
C TRP A 30 0.27 42.08 9.38
N ASN A 31 1.30 41.34 8.95
CA ASN A 31 1.33 40.60 7.68
C ASN A 31 0.60 39.24 7.80
N TYR A 32 0.39 38.76 9.03
CA TYR A 32 -0.28 37.49 9.30
C TYR A 32 -1.75 37.52 8.95
N ASP A 33 -2.49 38.49 9.47
CA ASP A 33 -3.96 38.46 9.36
C ASP A 33 -4.42 38.60 7.90
N SER A 34 -3.77 39.48 7.12
CA SER A 34 -4.11 39.66 5.70
C SER A 34 -3.77 38.43 4.86
N LYS A 35 -2.57 37.85 5.01
CA LYS A 35 -2.16 36.68 4.21
C LYS A 35 -2.85 35.39 4.65
N LEU A 36 -3.13 35.23 5.94
CA LEU A 36 -3.94 34.11 6.43
C LEU A 36 -5.38 34.22 5.97
N LYS A 37 -5.93 35.45 5.89
CA LYS A 37 -7.25 35.67 5.30
C LYS A 37 -7.26 35.27 3.83
N GLU A 38 -6.30 35.74 3.04
CA GLU A 38 -6.15 35.35 1.63
C GLU A 38 -6.00 33.82 1.47
N LEU A 39 -5.19 33.17 2.30
CA LEU A 39 -5.03 31.72 2.31
C LEU A 39 -6.35 31.00 2.66
N ARG A 40 -7.09 31.47 3.67
CA ARG A 40 -8.40 30.91 4.04
C ARG A 40 -9.42 31.05 2.90
N GLU A 41 -9.48 32.23 2.28
CA GLU A 41 -10.33 32.48 1.11
C GLU A 41 -9.96 31.54 -0.04
N LYS A 42 -8.66 31.32 -0.28
CA LYS A 42 -8.22 30.39 -1.32
C LYS A 42 -8.53 28.93 -1.00
N ILE A 43 -8.40 28.52 0.27
CA ILE A 43 -8.80 27.19 0.72
C ILE A 43 -10.31 26.99 0.49
N LEU A 44 -11.15 27.98 0.83
CA LEU A 44 -12.60 27.92 0.59
C LEU A 44 -12.93 27.84 -0.90
N GLU A 45 -12.27 28.65 -1.74
CA GLU A 45 -12.44 28.60 -3.19
C GLU A 45 -12.07 27.21 -3.75
N VAL A 46 -10.97 26.62 -3.30
CA VAL A 46 -10.56 25.28 -3.74
C VAL A 46 -11.50 24.20 -3.21
N ALA A 47 -11.97 24.31 -1.96
CA ALA A 47 -12.89 23.38 -1.33
C ALA A 47 -14.24 23.32 -2.08
N MET A 48 -14.75 24.47 -2.53
CA MET A 48 -15.98 24.54 -3.34
C MET A 48 -15.86 23.83 -4.70
N ASN A 49 -14.64 23.63 -5.20
CA ASN A 49 -14.40 22.89 -6.45
C ASN A 49 -14.25 21.37 -6.23
N ILE A 50 -14.34 20.87 -4.99
CA ILE A 50 -14.29 19.44 -4.71
C ILE A 50 -15.62 18.84 -5.19
N PRO A 51 -15.61 17.83 -6.09
CA PRO A 51 -16.83 17.29 -6.71
C PRO A 51 -17.92 16.86 -5.72
N LYS A 52 -17.53 16.43 -4.51
CA LYS A 52 -18.43 15.93 -3.47
C LYS A 52 -19.00 17.02 -2.54
N TRP A 53 -18.60 18.28 -2.72
CA TRP A 53 -18.99 19.37 -1.79
C TRP A 53 -20.50 19.66 -1.80
N GLU A 54 -21.17 19.49 -2.93
CA GLU A 54 -22.61 19.75 -3.11
C GLU A 54 -23.46 18.48 -3.11
N ASP A 55 -22.90 17.34 -2.67
CA ASP A 55 -23.65 16.08 -2.61
C ASP A 55 -24.81 16.20 -1.60
N ASN A 56 -26.02 15.91 -2.07
CA ASN A 56 -27.21 15.88 -1.22
C ASN A 56 -27.24 14.58 -0.42
N LEU A 57 -26.69 14.63 0.80
CA LEU A 57 -26.64 13.49 1.70
C LEU A 57 -27.87 13.41 2.61
N PRO A 58 -28.32 12.19 2.98
CA PRO A 58 -29.38 12.04 3.97
C PRO A 58 -29.00 12.67 5.31
N THR A 59 -29.83 13.56 5.84
CA THR A 59 -29.58 14.24 7.13
C THR A 59 -29.36 13.26 8.29
N ARG A 60 -29.93 12.05 8.21
CA ARG A 60 -29.76 11.01 9.22
C ARG A 60 -28.32 10.49 9.31
N TRP A 61 -27.50 10.61 8.27
CA TRP A 61 -26.08 10.24 8.28
C TRP A 61 -25.28 11.05 9.30
N ILE A 62 -25.60 12.34 9.46
CA ILE A 62 -24.99 13.24 10.46
C ILE A 62 -25.15 12.70 11.90
N VAL A 63 -26.27 12.02 12.18
CA VAL A 63 -26.50 11.45 13.52
C VAL A 63 -25.57 10.27 13.77
N LEU A 64 -25.35 9.43 12.76
CA LEU A 64 -24.43 8.30 12.85
C LEU A 64 -22.97 8.77 12.90
N GLU A 65 -22.59 9.81 12.14
CA GLU A 65 -21.27 10.45 12.22
C GLU A 65 -20.94 10.88 13.65
N ARG A 66 -21.87 11.57 14.32
CA ARG A 66 -21.69 11.99 15.72
C ARG A 66 -21.52 10.81 16.67
N GLU A 67 -22.24 9.71 16.42
CA GLU A 67 -22.07 8.53 17.25
C GLU A 67 -20.72 7.84 16.99
N ILE A 68 -20.23 7.83 15.74
CA ILE A 68 -18.87 7.40 15.41
C ILE A 68 -17.83 8.26 16.14
N GLU A 69 -17.99 9.59 16.14
CA GLU A 69 -17.13 10.52 16.89
C GLU A 69 -17.14 10.19 18.40
N ASN A 70 -18.30 9.86 18.97
CA ASN A 70 -18.41 9.42 20.37
C ASN A 70 -17.66 8.11 20.64
N GLN A 71 -17.61 7.17 19.68
CA GLN A 71 -16.83 5.94 19.82
C GLN A 71 -15.32 6.24 19.75
N ILE A 72 -14.90 7.11 18.83
CA ILE A 72 -13.51 7.55 18.71
C ILE A 72 -13.05 8.26 19.99
N ALA A 73 -13.90 9.13 20.57
CA ALA A 73 -13.62 9.82 21.83
C ALA A 73 -13.45 8.87 23.03
N LYS A 74 -14.01 7.65 22.94
CA LYS A 74 -13.82 6.56 23.92
C LYS A 74 -12.62 5.65 23.58
N GLU A 75 -11.74 6.10 22.68
CA GLU A 75 -10.58 5.36 22.16
C GLU A 75 -10.96 4.04 21.46
N LYS A 76 -12.19 3.94 20.94
CA LYS A 76 -12.66 2.76 20.20
C LYS A 76 -12.56 3.02 18.70
N TYR A 77 -11.40 2.69 18.12
CA TYR A 77 -11.08 2.95 16.70
C TYR A 77 -11.57 1.88 15.73
N ILE A 78 -11.91 0.69 16.23
CA ILE A 78 -12.44 -0.42 15.43
C ILE A 78 -13.76 -0.88 16.04
N ILE A 79 -14.77 -1.03 15.20
CA ILE A 79 -16.05 -1.65 15.57
C ILE A 79 -16.40 -2.75 14.57
N SER A 80 -17.17 -3.75 15.00
CA SER A 80 -17.72 -4.73 14.08
C SER A 80 -18.82 -4.10 13.23
N TYR A 81 -19.11 -4.70 12.08
CA TYR A 81 -20.24 -4.28 11.27
C TYR A 81 -21.58 -4.41 12.00
N GLU A 82 -21.74 -5.45 12.83
CA GLU A 82 -22.92 -5.61 13.68
C GLU A 82 -23.06 -4.49 14.71
N GLU A 83 -21.94 -4.02 15.28
CA GLU A 83 -21.95 -2.85 16.16
C GLU A 83 -22.35 -1.59 15.39
N ALA A 84 -21.80 -1.35 14.21
CA ALA A 84 -22.20 -0.22 13.37
C ALA A 84 -23.69 -0.27 13.01
N GLN A 85 -24.22 -1.46 12.71
CA GLN A 85 -25.65 -1.65 12.46
C GLN A 85 -26.48 -1.31 13.70
N LYS A 86 -26.09 -1.76 14.89
CA LYS A 86 -26.76 -1.40 16.14
C LYS A 86 -26.71 0.10 16.41
N LEU A 87 -25.58 0.77 16.12
CA LEU A 87 -25.48 2.22 16.24
C LEU A 87 -26.47 2.91 15.30
N ALA A 88 -26.52 2.51 14.03
CA ALA A 88 -27.44 3.04 13.04
C ALA A 88 -28.93 2.79 13.39
N GLU A 89 -29.26 1.62 13.96
CA GLU A 89 -30.62 1.27 14.40
C GLU A 89 -31.05 2.01 15.69
N ASN A 90 -30.11 2.38 16.55
CA ASN A 90 -30.38 3.07 17.82
C ASN A 90 -30.31 4.60 17.72
N CYS A 91 -29.92 5.14 16.56
CA CYS A 91 -29.91 6.58 16.33
C CYS A 91 -31.33 7.16 16.39
N SER A 92 -31.43 8.46 16.72
CA SER A 92 -32.72 9.17 16.77
C SER A 92 -33.49 9.15 15.44
N PHE A 93 -32.80 8.88 14.32
CA PHE A 93 -33.36 8.64 13.00
C PHE A 93 -32.78 7.33 12.44
N PRO A 94 -33.39 6.17 12.75
CA PRO A 94 -32.82 4.88 12.42
C PRO A 94 -32.87 4.61 10.91
N PHE A 95 -31.88 3.87 10.42
CA PHE A 95 -31.87 3.44 9.02
C PHE A 95 -33.03 2.47 8.77
N SER A 96 -33.80 2.72 7.73
CA SER A 96 -34.95 1.88 7.38
C SER A 96 -34.46 0.57 6.78
N LYS A 97 -34.94 -0.57 7.30
CA LYS A 97 -34.64 -1.91 6.74
C LYS A 97 -35.13 -2.08 5.29
N THR A 98 -35.98 -1.18 4.81
CA THR A 98 -36.63 -1.22 3.49
C THR A 98 -36.19 -0.12 2.52
N ASP A 99 -35.25 0.76 2.90
CA ASP A 99 -34.74 1.83 2.02
C ASP A 99 -33.65 1.28 1.05
N SER A 100 -33.92 0.14 0.39
CA SER A 100 -33.08 -0.41 -0.69
C SER A 100 -33.22 0.35 -2.01
N LYS A 101 -33.91 1.50 -2.01
CA LYS A 101 -34.22 2.31 -3.20
C LYS A 101 -33.16 3.35 -3.55
N LEU A 102 -32.09 3.49 -2.77
CA LEU A 102 -31.00 4.44 -3.05
C LEU A 102 -29.98 3.94 -4.09
N SER A 103 -30.03 2.66 -4.49
CA SER A 103 -29.21 2.11 -5.57
C SER A 103 -30.09 1.39 -6.59
N ALA A 104 -30.44 2.09 -7.68
CA ALA A 104 -31.20 1.52 -8.78
C ALA A 104 -30.44 0.42 -9.56
N ASN A 105 -29.17 0.15 -9.23
CA ASN A 105 -28.29 -0.74 -9.99
C ASN A 105 -27.45 -1.68 -9.12
N SER A 106 -27.99 -2.27 -8.04
CA SER A 106 -27.48 -3.57 -7.56
C SER A 106 -28.43 -4.19 -6.54
N LYS A 107 -28.59 -5.51 -6.59
CA LYS A 107 -29.25 -6.24 -5.51
C LYS A 107 -28.45 -6.02 -4.20
N THR A 108 -29.16 -5.81 -3.09
CA THR A 108 -28.70 -6.00 -1.69
C THR A 108 -27.76 -4.98 -1.00
N ASP A 109 -27.66 -3.73 -1.43
CA ASP A 109 -26.95 -2.71 -0.63
C ASP A 109 -27.88 -2.05 0.42
N SER A 110 -27.48 -2.10 1.69
CA SER A 110 -28.21 -1.41 2.77
C SER A 110 -27.88 0.09 2.81
N GLU A 111 -28.72 0.91 3.45
CA GLU A 111 -28.41 2.33 3.67
C GLU A 111 -27.09 2.50 4.45
N LEU A 112 -26.80 1.58 5.39
CA LEU A 112 -25.52 1.55 6.12
C LEU A 112 -24.34 1.30 5.19
N ASP A 113 -24.46 0.40 4.23
CA ASP A 113 -23.39 0.16 3.24
C ASP A 113 -23.13 1.40 2.39
N SER A 114 -24.19 2.12 2.01
CA SER A 114 -24.07 3.37 1.24
C SER A 114 -23.35 4.44 2.05
N PHE A 115 -23.71 4.60 3.33
CA PHE A 115 -23.02 5.51 4.25
C PHE A 115 -21.54 5.14 4.41
N LEU A 116 -21.23 3.88 4.71
CA LEU A 116 -19.86 3.43 4.93
C LEU A 116 -19.00 3.54 3.67
N LYS A 117 -19.55 3.24 2.48
CA LYS A 117 -18.88 3.44 1.19
C LYS A 117 -18.57 4.91 0.96
N TYR A 118 -19.54 5.80 1.18
CA TYR A 118 -19.35 7.23 1.04
C TYR A 118 -18.25 7.77 1.97
N GLU A 119 -18.34 7.47 3.27
CA GLU A 119 -17.35 7.91 4.27
C GLU A 119 -15.95 7.33 4.01
N HIS A 120 -15.86 6.12 3.46
CA HIS A 120 -14.60 5.53 3.03
C HIS A 120 -13.98 6.29 1.86
N GLU A 121 -14.78 6.64 0.85
CA GLU A 121 -14.30 7.34 -0.34
C GLU A 121 -13.81 8.77 -0.04
N ILE A 122 -14.40 9.45 0.94
CA ILE A 122 -13.91 10.77 1.40
C ILE A 122 -12.77 10.67 2.42
N GLY A 123 -12.45 9.45 2.88
CA GLY A 123 -11.33 9.18 3.77
C GLY A 123 -11.60 9.54 5.23
N ASN A 124 -12.86 9.60 5.65
CA ASN A 124 -13.23 9.82 7.06
C ASN A 124 -13.10 8.53 7.89
N LEU A 125 -13.40 7.38 7.29
CA LEU A 125 -13.23 6.05 7.88
C LEU A 125 -12.68 5.06 6.85
N ILE A 126 -12.40 3.81 7.25
CA ILE A 126 -11.99 2.75 6.33
C ILE A 126 -12.97 1.59 6.42
N PHE A 127 -13.59 1.32 5.27
CA PHE A 127 -14.53 0.23 5.09
C PHE A 127 -14.26 -0.48 3.77
N PHE A 128 -14.16 -1.80 3.82
CA PHE A 128 -13.97 -2.64 2.64
C PHE A 128 -15.07 -3.69 2.58
N GLU A 129 -15.89 -3.63 1.53
CA GLU A 129 -17.00 -4.56 1.33
C GLU A 129 -16.55 -6.03 1.28
N LYS A 130 -15.38 -6.30 0.69
CA LYS A 130 -14.79 -7.65 0.61
C LYS A 130 -14.42 -8.24 1.98
N ILE A 131 -14.18 -7.40 2.99
CA ILE A 131 -13.82 -7.80 4.36
C ILE A 131 -14.71 -7.08 5.38
N LYS A 132 -16.02 -7.01 5.09
CA LYS A 132 -17.12 -6.32 5.83
C LYS A 132 -17.27 -6.68 7.32
N ARG A 133 -16.33 -7.39 7.94
CA ARG A 133 -16.38 -7.81 9.34
C ARG A 133 -16.20 -6.64 10.32
N TYR A 134 -15.27 -5.74 10.02
CA TYR A 134 -14.94 -4.60 10.89
C TYR A 134 -14.83 -3.31 10.07
N ILE A 135 -14.97 -2.20 10.77
CA ILE A 135 -14.83 -0.84 10.25
C ILE A 135 -13.78 -0.14 11.10
N ILE A 136 -12.82 0.53 10.44
CA ILE A 136 -11.86 1.40 11.14
C ILE A 136 -12.46 2.79 11.14
N LEU A 137 -12.87 3.27 12.31
CA LEU A 137 -13.53 4.56 12.49
C LEU A 137 -12.59 5.75 12.31
N GLU A 138 -11.30 5.58 12.59
CA GLU A 138 -10.31 6.64 12.43
C GLU A 138 -9.11 6.18 11.56
N PRO A 139 -8.94 6.69 10.33
CA PRO A 139 -7.83 6.33 9.46
C PRO A 139 -6.45 6.63 10.05
N LYS A 140 -6.34 7.63 10.95
CA LYS A 140 -5.08 7.93 11.66
C LYS A 140 -4.60 6.76 12.51
N TRP A 141 -5.52 5.97 13.08
CA TRP A 141 -5.16 4.76 13.82
C TRP A 141 -4.40 3.78 12.91
N LEU A 142 -4.81 3.64 11.64
CA LEU A 142 -4.12 2.78 10.68
C LEU A 142 -2.72 3.33 10.32
N VAL A 143 -2.54 4.64 10.32
CA VAL A 143 -1.21 5.24 10.16
C VAL A 143 -0.29 4.83 11.32
N THR A 144 -0.80 4.79 12.55
CA THR A 144 -0.05 4.28 13.71
C THR A 144 0.33 2.82 13.49
N VAL A 145 -0.62 1.98 13.04
CA VAL A 145 -0.34 0.57 12.69
C VAL A 145 0.80 0.47 11.69
N PHE A 146 0.75 1.19 10.56
CA PHE A 146 1.78 1.12 9.53
C PHE A 146 3.12 1.63 10.03
N LYS A 147 3.13 2.72 10.80
CA LYS A 147 4.34 3.25 11.44
C LYS A 147 5.04 2.20 12.29
N CYS A 148 4.32 1.29 12.96
CA CYS A 148 4.93 0.24 13.75
C CYS A 148 5.80 -0.70 12.90
N PHE A 149 5.48 -0.90 11.62
CA PHE A 149 6.27 -1.77 10.74
C PHE A 149 7.37 -1.04 9.97
N VAL A 150 7.24 0.27 9.75
CA VAL A 150 8.17 1.05 8.90
C VAL A 150 9.09 2.01 9.65
N SER A 151 8.80 2.32 10.92
CA SER A 151 9.64 3.25 11.69
C SER A 151 10.98 2.61 12.01
N ALA A 152 12.04 3.42 11.96
CA ALA A 152 13.41 2.95 12.14
C ALA A 152 13.58 2.25 13.50
N THR A 153 14.43 1.23 13.52
CA THR A 153 14.80 0.41 14.69
C THR A 153 15.22 1.26 15.90
N GLU A 154 15.76 2.46 15.66
CA GLU A 154 16.19 3.42 16.69
C GLU A 154 15.05 3.98 17.55
N PHE A 155 13.80 3.90 17.08
CA PHE A 155 12.60 4.27 17.85
C PHE A 155 11.91 3.08 18.51
N GLN A 156 12.39 1.85 18.23
CA GLN A 156 11.76 0.59 18.63
C GLN A 156 12.72 -0.34 19.39
N SER A 157 13.94 0.13 19.67
CA SER A 157 15.03 -0.63 20.31
C SER A 157 14.66 -1.22 21.66
N ASP A 158 13.66 -0.63 22.33
CA ASP A 158 13.23 -1.06 23.66
C ASP A 158 12.20 -2.21 23.60
N PHE A 159 11.66 -2.54 22.42
CA PHE A 159 10.41 -3.31 22.32
C PHE A 159 10.51 -4.65 21.59
N VAL A 160 11.50 -4.85 20.71
CA VAL A 160 11.56 -6.00 19.79
C VAL A 160 12.98 -6.56 19.65
N ASP A 161 13.08 -7.89 19.50
CA ASP A 161 14.34 -8.59 19.24
C ASP A 161 14.96 -8.08 17.92
N MET A 162 16.15 -7.48 18.01
CA MET A 162 16.92 -6.98 16.86
C MET A 162 17.14 -8.05 15.78
N LYS A 163 17.09 -9.34 16.16
CA LYS A 163 17.19 -10.46 15.23
C LYS A 163 15.99 -10.55 14.28
N GLU A 164 14.77 -10.37 14.78
CA GLU A 164 13.55 -10.46 13.97
C GLU A 164 13.45 -9.28 12.99
N TRP A 165 13.85 -8.09 13.43
CA TRP A 165 13.98 -6.92 12.56
C TRP A 165 15.03 -7.15 11.47
N SER A 166 16.21 -7.63 11.85
CA SER A 166 17.27 -7.93 10.88
C SER A 166 16.82 -8.99 9.86
N GLN A 167 15.99 -9.94 10.28
CA GLN A 167 15.39 -10.93 9.39
C GLN A 167 14.39 -10.29 8.43
N LEU A 168 13.48 -9.43 8.91
CA LEU A 168 12.54 -8.70 8.06
C LEU A 168 13.29 -7.84 7.02
N GLU A 169 14.31 -7.10 7.43
CA GLU A 169 15.10 -6.25 6.53
C GLU A 169 15.90 -7.04 5.48
N SER A 170 16.32 -8.26 5.82
CA SER A 170 17.16 -9.09 4.94
C SER A 170 16.37 -10.04 4.04
N THR A 171 15.19 -10.48 4.47
CA THR A 171 14.38 -11.48 3.74
C THR A 171 13.06 -10.91 3.23
N GLY A 172 12.59 -9.79 3.80
CA GLY A 172 11.25 -9.27 3.59
C GLY A 172 10.15 -10.05 4.29
N ILE A 173 10.48 -11.11 5.04
CA ILE A 173 9.50 -11.96 5.72
C ILE A 173 9.13 -11.34 7.07
N LEU A 174 7.84 -11.12 7.25
CA LEU A 174 7.23 -10.62 8.48
C LEU A 174 6.80 -11.82 9.32
N SER A 175 7.51 -12.10 10.43
CA SER A 175 7.23 -13.25 11.30
C SER A 175 6.00 -13.02 12.19
N ASP A 176 5.26 -14.08 12.50
CA ASP A 176 4.10 -14.03 13.40
C ASP A 176 4.45 -13.50 14.80
N SER A 177 5.65 -13.80 15.29
CA SER A 177 6.16 -13.28 16.56
C SER A 177 6.36 -11.75 16.50
N LEU A 178 6.93 -11.23 15.41
CA LEU A 178 7.09 -9.79 15.20
C LEU A 178 5.73 -9.09 15.09
N ILE A 179 4.79 -9.65 14.32
CA ILE A 179 3.40 -9.16 14.20
C ILE A 179 2.75 -9.07 15.58
N THR A 180 2.83 -10.15 16.35
CA THR A 180 2.24 -10.25 17.68
C THR A 180 2.80 -9.18 18.62
N LYS A 181 4.12 -9.04 18.68
CA LYS A 181 4.79 -8.05 19.54
C LYS A 181 4.40 -6.62 19.16
N LEU A 182 4.39 -6.28 17.87
CA LEU A 182 4.06 -4.94 17.40
C LEU A 182 2.60 -4.59 17.66
N PHE A 183 1.67 -5.51 17.38
CA PHE A 183 0.26 -5.26 17.61
C PHE A 183 -0.10 -5.16 19.09
N GLU A 184 0.46 -6.01 19.96
CA GLU A 184 0.14 -5.98 21.38
C GLU A 184 0.76 -4.80 22.12
N LYS A 185 2.01 -4.43 21.80
CA LYS A 185 2.72 -3.37 22.51
C LYS A 185 2.41 -1.97 21.97
N GLU A 186 2.48 -1.79 20.65
CA GLU A 186 2.39 -0.46 20.03
C GLU A 186 0.96 -0.08 19.69
N VAL A 187 0.20 -1.02 19.13
CA VAL A 187 -1.17 -0.78 18.67
C VAL A 187 -2.21 -1.06 19.77
N LYS A 188 -1.79 -1.71 20.87
CA LYS A 188 -2.68 -2.19 21.96
C LYS A 188 -3.82 -3.07 21.45
N LEU A 189 -3.56 -3.82 20.38
CA LEU A 189 -4.52 -4.68 19.72
C LEU A 189 -4.39 -6.12 20.23
N HIS A 190 -5.11 -6.42 21.31
CA HIS A 190 -5.02 -7.72 21.97
C HIS A 190 -5.92 -8.79 21.34
N SER A 191 -6.97 -8.39 20.60
CA SER A 191 -7.90 -9.34 19.97
C SER A 191 -7.26 -10.03 18.76
N PRO A 192 -7.16 -11.38 18.74
CA PRO A 192 -6.67 -12.12 17.57
C PRO A 192 -7.47 -11.84 16.30
N GLU A 193 -8.77 -11.61 16.43
CA GLU A 193 -9.66 -11.35 15.30
C GLU A 193 -9.40 -9.97 14.69
N GLN A 194 -9.20 -8.95 15.53
CA GLN A 194 -8.85 -7.61 15.06
C GLN A 194 -7.44 -7.58 14.45
N ARG A 195 -6.48 -8.35 15.01
CA ARG A 195 -5.13 -8.51 14.42
C ARG A 195 -5.23 -9.11 13.02
N LYS A 196 -6.01 -10.17 12.85
CA LYS A 196 -6.27 -10.78 11.53
C LYS A 196 -6.90 -9.77 10.57
N PHE A 197 -7.87 -8.99 11.03
CA PHE A 197 -8.49 -7.94 10.22
C PHE A 197 -7.48 -6.85 9.80
N ALA A 198 -6.62 -6.39 10.71
CA ALA A 198 -5.57 -5.42 10.40
C ALA A 198 -4.61 -5.93 9.31
N LEU A 199 -4.24 -7.21 9.36
CA LEU A 199 -3.44 -7.85 8.30
C LEU A 199 -4.19 -7.89 6.97
N GLN A 200 -5.48 -8.23 6.97
CA GLN A 200 -6.31 -8.20 5.75
C GLN A 200 -6.42 -6.78 5.16
N VAL A 201 -6.50 -5.75 6.00
CA VAL A 201 -6.46 -4.35 5.59
C VAL A 201 -5.09 -4.02 4.97
N MET A 202 -3.99 -4.42 5.60
CA MET A 202 -2.63 -4.25 5.05
C MET A 202 -2.45 -4.96 3.70
N GLU A 203 -3.02 -6.16 3.52
CA GLU A 203 -3.04 -6.87 2.25
C GLU A 203 -3.87 -6.12 1.20
N THR A 204 -5.01 -5.54 1.59
CA THR A 204 -5.90 -4.78 0.70
C THR A 204 -5.19 -3.52 0.19
N PHE A 205 -4.40 -2.85 1.04
CA PHE A 205 -3.52 -1.74 0.64
C PHE A 205 -2.24 -2.17 -0.08
N ASN A 206 -2.04 -3.48 -0.34
CA ASN A 206 -0.83 -4.06 -0.94
C ASN A 206 0.46 -3.65 -0.21
N ILE A 207 0.39 -3.56 1.13
CA ILE A 207 1.55 -3.29 2.00
C ILE A 207 2.26 -4.59 2.35
N ILE A 208 1.48 -5.66 2.56
CA ILE A 208 1.96 -7.03 2.73
C ILE A 208 1.33 -7.96 1.70
N VAL A 209 1.95 -9.12 1.49
CA VAL A 209 1.40 -10.21 0.67
C VAL A 209 1.60 -11.53 1.38
N LYS A 210 0.54 -12.33 1.44
CA LYS A 210 0.64 -13.72 1.88
C LYS A 210 1.21 -14.59 0.75
N HIS A 211 2.22 -15.40 1.08
CA HIS A 211 2.82 -16.35 0.15
C HIS A 211 3.10 -17.66 0.86
N THR A 212 2.72 -18.76 0.22
CA THR A 212 3.00 -20.12 0.70
C THR A 212 4.35 -20.56 0.16
N ASN A 213 5.30 -20.87 1.05
CA ASN A 213 6.60 -21.38 0.63
C ASN A 213 6.50 -22.82 0.07
N LYS A 214 7.62 -23.35 -0.41
CA LYS A 214 7.69 -24.72 -0.96
C LYS A 214 7.29 -25.82 0.04
N GLU A 215 7.40 -25.54 1.34
CA GLU A 215 7.06 -26.45 2.44
C GLU A 215 5.58 -26.35 2.87
N GLY A 216 4.79 -25.49 2.22
CA GLY A 216 3.39 -25.28 2.57
C GLY A 216 3.16 -24.30 3.73
N GLN A 217 4.21 -23.68 4.26
CA GLN A 217 4.10 -22.67 5.32
C GLN A 217 3.71 -21.32 4.71
N GLU A 218 2.70 -20.69 5.29
CA GLU A 218 2.26 -19.35 4.88
C GLU A 218 3.08 -18.29 5.60
N ASN A 219 3.69 -17.39 4.82
CA ASN A 219 4.45 -16.25 5.33
C ASN A 219 3.90 -14.95 4.75
N TYR A 220 3.97 -13.86 5.53
CA TYR A 220 3.73 -12.52 5.01
C TYR A 220 5.04 -11.91 4.52
N TYR A 221 5.06 -11.39 3.29
CA TYR A 221 6.15 -10.58 2.77
C TYR A 221 5.79 -9.10 2.83
N MET A 222 6.76 -8.26 3.17
CA MET A 222 6.64 -6.80 3.23
C MET A 222 7.77 -6.15 2.39
N PRO A 223 7.61 -6.01 1.06
CA PRO A 223 8.62 -5.53 0.12
C PRO A 223 9.28 -4.20 0.48
N CYS A 224 8.52 -3.30 1.10
CA CYS A 224 9.01 -1.95 1.41
C CYS A 224 10.08 -1.92 2.50
N MET A 225 10.24 -2.99 3.29
CA MET A 225 11.20 -3.07 4.39
C MET A 225 12.55 -3.67 4.00
N ILE A 226 12.67 -4.17 2.77
CA ILE A 226 13.84 -4.91 2.36
C ILE A 226 14.98 -3.96 2.07
N LYS A 227 16.20 -4.33 2.45
CA LYS A 227 17.40 -3.57 2.12
C LYS A 227 17.76 -3.65 0.65
N ALA A 228 18.41 -2.59 0.17
CA ALA A 228 19.00 -2.60 -1.16
C ALA A 228 20.23 -3.54 -1.18
N SER A 229 20.46 -4.19 -2.31
CA SER A 229 21.69 -4.91 -2.61
C SER A 229 22.21 -4.42 -3.95
N SER A 230 23.53 -4.41 -4.15
CA SER A 230 24.06 -4.05 -5.46
C SER A 230 23.69 -5.14 -6.48
N TYR A 231 23.50 -4.74 -7.74
CA TYR A 231 23.22 -5.70 -8.82
C TYR A 231 24.35 -6.73 -8.95
N ASN A 232 25.60 -6.31 -8.79
CA ASN A 232 26.76 -7.22 -8.86
C ASN A 232 26.73 -8.28 -7.75
N ASP A 233 26.36 -7.90 -6.53
CA ASP A 233 26.22 -8.85 -5.41
C ASP A 233 25.08 -9.83 -5.64
N ILE A 234 24.02 -9.41 -6.33
CA ILE A 234 22.92 -10.30 -6.70
C ILE A 234 23.41 -11.28 -7.76
N ILE A 235 24.04 -10.80 -8.83
CA ILE A 235 24.56 -11.62 -9.92
C ILE A 235 25.56 -12.67 -9.41
N SER A 236 26.45 -12.30 -8.49
CA SER A 236 27.44 -13.23 -7.93
C SER A 236 26.79 -14.37 -7.14
N LYS A 237 25.72 -14.11 -6.38
CA LYS A 237 24.96 -15.13 -5.62
C LYS A 237 24.31 -16.19 -6.51
N PHE A 238 24.07 -15.88 -7.78
CA PHE A 238 23.47 -16.79 -8.76
C PHE A 238 24.49 -17.43 -9.71
N ASN A 239 25.80 -17.23 -9.53
CA ASN A 239 26.85 -17.79 -10.40
C ASN A 239 26.65 -17.49 -11.90
N ILE A 240 26.08 -16.34 -12.24
CA ILE A 240 25.65 -16.07 -13.61
C ILE A 240 26.86 -15.65 -14.45
N ASN A 241 27.32 -16.55 -15.31
CA ASN A 241 28.30 -16.27 -16.35
C ASN A 241 27.79 -16.80 -17.70
N SER A 242 28.47 -16.42 -18.79
CA SER A 242 28.04 -16.76 -20.15
C SER A 242 28.04 -18.26 -20.44
N SER A 243 28.78 -19.07 -19.67
CA SER A 243 28.78 -20.53 -19.80
C SER A 243 27.67 -21.22 -19.00
N THR A 244 27.14 -20.59 -17.95
CA THR A 244 26.15 -21.20 -17.04
C THR A 244 24.74 -20.70 -17.27
N CYS A 245 24.57 -19.56 -17.94
CA CYS A 245 23.26 -18.93 -18.08
C CYS A 245 23.13 -18.07 -19.35
N THR A 246 22.07 -18.32 -20.11
CA THR A 246 21.59 -17.45 -21.19
C THR A 246 20.61 -16.42 -20.63
N ARG A 247 20.68 -15.17 -21.11
CA ARG A 247 19.80 -14.08 -20.69
C ARG A 247 19.02 -13.55 -21.87
N SER A 248 17.70 -13.40 -21.72
CA SER A 248 16.88 -12.73 -22.72
C SER A 248 17.22 -11.24 -22.82
N PRO A 249 16.84 -10.54 -23.91
CA PRO A 249 16.89 -9.08 -23.95
C PRO A 249 16.06 -8.46 -22.83
N TRP A 250 16.50 -7.31 -22.33
CA TRP A 250 15.72 -6.55 -21.35
C TRP A 250 14.44 -6.03 -21.99
N PHE A 251 13.30 -6.39 -21.40
CA PHE A 251 12.04 -5.69 -21.61
C PHE A 251 11.97 -4.50 -20.63
N ARG A 252 11.55 -3.33 -21.10
CA ARG A 252 11.54 -2.09 -20.30
C ARG A 252 10.24 -1.34 -20.48
N LEU A 253 9.56 -1.06 -19.37
CA LEU A 253 8.47 -0.08 -19.31
C LEU A 253 9.01 1.22 -18.74
N VAL A 254 8.99 2.27 -19.56
CA VAL A 254 9.47 3.60 -19.18
C VAL A 254 8.29 4.50 -18.88
N PHE A 255 8.28 5.08 -17.68
CA PHE A 255 7.25 5.96 -17.18
C PHE A 255 7.72 7.42 -17.22
N LYS A 256 6.79 8.35 -17.43
CA LYS A 256 7.06 9.79 -17.26
C LYS A 256 7.36 10.10 -15.79
N PHE A 257 6.60 9.49 -14.90
CA PHE A 257 6.75 9.55 -13.44
C PHE A 257 6.38 8.19 -12.88
N LEU A 258 7.23 7.65 -12.00
CA LEU A 258 7.01 6.38 -11.34
C LEU A 258 6.90 6.62 -9.82
N PRO A 259 5.70 6.50 -9.21
CA PRO A 259 5.55 6.70 -7.78
C PRO A 259 6.43 5.73 -6.98
N PRO A 260 7.07 6.15 -5.86
CA PRO A 260 7.98 5.29 -5.10
C PRO A 260 7.37 3.96 -4.65
N ALA A 261 6.08 3.94 -4.31
CA ALA A 261 5.37 2.73 -3.87
C ALA A 261 4.93 1.82 -5.03
N PHE A 262 4.88 2.32 -6.26
CA PHE A 262 4.32 1.59 -7.41
C PHE A 262 5.08 0.29 -7.68
N PHE A 263 6.42 0.32 -7.57
CA PHE A 263 7.22 -0.88 -7.75
C PHE A 263 6.92 -1.95 -6.70
N ASN A 264 6.64 -1.57 -5.45
CA ASN A 264 6.25 -2.54 -4.42
C ASN A 264 4.94 -3.23 -4.80
N HIS A 265 3.97 -2.52 -5.37
CA HIS A 265 2.72 -3.13 -5.85
C HIS A 265 2.95 -4.12 -7.00
N ILE A 266 3.86 -3.81 -7.92
CA ILE A 266 4.29 -4.78 -8.95
C ILE A 266 4.86 -6.02 -8.26
N LEU A 267 5.83 -5.85 -7.35
CA LEU A 267 6.44 -6.97 -6.66
C LEU A 267 5.41 -7.82 -5.91
N MET A 268 4.42 -7.20 -5.25
CA MET A 268 3.32 -7.93 -4.60
C MET A 268 2.59 -8.84 -5.57
N THR A 269 2.23 -8.35 -6.76
CA THR A 269 1.52 -9.21 -7.71
C THR A 269 2.40 -10.34 -8.22
N PHE A 270 3.69 -10.08 -8.43
CA PHE A 270 4.63 -11.13 -8.86
C PHE A 270 4.84 -12.16 -7.76
N ILE A 271 4.88 -11.77 -6.47
CA ILE A 271 4.94 -12.71 -5.33
C ILE A 271 3.66 -13.57 -5.24
N LYS A 272 2.49 -13.01 -5.57
CA LYS A 272 1.23 -13.79 -5.62
C LYS A 272 1.22 -14.81 -6.75
N LYS A 273 1.91 -14.51 -7.86
CA LYS A 273 1.84 -15.30 -9.10
C LYS A 273 2.98 -16.30 -9.25
N TYR A 274 4.18 -15.94 -8.81
CA TYR A 274 5.41 -16.69 -9.02
C TYR A 274 6.07 -17.07 -7.70
N VAL A 275 6.89 -18.12 -7.74
CA VAL A 275 7.68 -18.54 -6.58
C VAL A 275 8.89 -17.63 -6.44
N VAL A 276 9.12 -17.05 -5.26
CA VAL A 276 10.33 -16.26 -5.01
C VAL A 276 11.56 -17.17 -5.09
N SER A 277 12.52 -16.82 -5.95
CA SER A 277 13.77 -17.58 -6.06
C SER A 277 14.59 -17.45 -4.79
N HIS A 278 15.38 -18.48 -4.47
CA HIS A 278 16.28 -18.46 -3.33
C HIS A 278 17.73 -18.42 -3.80
N THR A 279 18.58 -17.72 -3.04
CA THR A 279 20.03 -17.76 -3.24
C THR A 279 20.58 -19.10 -2.77
N LYS A 280 21.87 -19.38 -3.03
CA LYS A 280 22.54 -20.57 -2.49
C LYS A 280 22.49 -20.71 -0.97
N ASP A 281 22.50 -19.59 -0.25
CA ASP A 281 22.38 -19.56 1.21
C ASP A 281 20.92 -19.67 1.70
N ASP A 282 20.02 -20.14 0.84
CA ASP A 282 18.58 -20.31 1.08
C ASP A 282 17.86 -19.02 1.54
N LYS A 283 18.33 -17.86 1.07
CA LYS A 283 17.67 -16.57 1.32
C LYS A 283 16.76 -16.19 0.15
N PRO A 284 15.55 -15.67 0.41
CA PRO A 284 14.71 -15.11 -0.64
C PRO A 284 15.46 -14.06 -1.45
N SER A 285 15.41 -14.17 -2.78
CA SER A 285 16.11 -13.29 -3.72
C SER A 285 15.27 -12.08 -4.06
N PHE A 286 14.99 -11.34 -3.00
CA PHE A 286 14.10 -10.21 -3.01
C PHE A 286 14.81 -9.05 -2.31
N TYR A 287 14.87 -7.90 -2.97
CA TYR A 287 15.68 -6.74 -2.57
C TYR A 287 14.92 -5.44 -2.85
N ARG A 288 15.32 -4.34 -2.22
CA ARG A 288 14.76 -3.03 -2.56
C ARG A 288 14.97 -2.73 -4.05
N GLY A 289 13.87 -2.64 -4.79
CA GLY A 289 13.94 -2.36 -6.22
C GLY A 289 14.26 -3.57 -7.10
N ILE A 290 14.39 -4.80 -6.58
CA ILE A 290 14.67 -6.00 -7.39
C ILE A 290 13.91 -7.21 -6.82
N GLY A 291 13.21 -7.97 -7.67
CA GLY A 291 12.68 -9.28 -7.34
C GLY A 291 13.10 -10.34 -8.35
N ILE A 292 13.44 -11.52 -7.85
CA ILE A 292 13.82 -12.67 -8.68
C ILE A 292 12.85 -13.82 -8.38
N PHE A 293 12.23 -14.33 -9.42
CA PHE A 293 11.17 -15.32 -9.34
C PHE A 293 11.49 -16.53 -10.19
N THR A 294 11.19 -17.73 -9.70
CA THR A 294 11.35 -18.97 -10.43
C THR A 294 10.14 -19.19 -11.33
N LEU A 295 10.37 -19.44 -12.63
CA LEU A 295 9.34 -19.60 -13.66
C LEU A 295 8.99 -21.06 -13.93
N ASP A 296 9.89 -21.98 -13.63
CA ASP A 296 9.76 -23.40 -13.92
C ASP A 296 9.93 -24.27 -12.66
N LYS A 297 9.50 -25.53 -12.74
CA LYS A 297 9.60 -26.44 -11.60
C LYS A 297 11.03 -26.90 -11.30
N ASN A 298 11.92 -26.84 -12.29
CA ASN A 298 13.30 -27.33 -12.17
C ASN A 298 14.27 -26.24 -11.69
N ASP A 299 13.76 -25.04 -11.41
CA ASP A 299 14.54 -23.86 -11.00
C ASP A 299 15.60 -23.42 -12.03
N CYS A 300 15.42 -23.80 -13.29
CA CYS A 300 16.31 -23.49 -14.41
C CYS A 300 15.96 -22.16 -15.09
N GLN A 301 14.77 -21.62 -14.89
CA GLN A 301 14.30 -20.36 -15.47
C GLN A 301 13.93 -19.39 -14.36
N LYS A 302 14.58 -18.22 -14.36
CA LYS A 302 14.33 -17.17 -13.39
C LYS A 302 13.95 -15.88 -14.10
N LEU A 303 12.96 -15.19 -13.57
CA LEU A 303 12.56 -13.86 -13.97
C LEU A 303 13.15 -12.86 -12.99
N ILE A 304 13.98 -11.94 -13.50
CA ILE A 304 14.37 -10.75 -12.75
C ILE A 304 13.45 -9.59 -13.12
N VAL A 305 12.95 -8.88 -12.11
CA VAL A 305 12.20 -7.63 -12.21
C VAL A 305 12.96 -6.58 -11.42
N CYS A 306 13.31 -5.45 -12.05
CA CYS A 306 14.09 -4.41 -11.39
C CYS A 306 13.58 -3.00 -11.67
N LEU A 307 13.80 -2.13 -10.70
CA LEU A 307 13.51 -0.71 -10.73
C LEU A 307 14.77 0.07 -11.10
N SER A 308 14.66 0.96 -12.09
CA SER A 308 15.72 1.89 -12.45
C SER A 308 15.14 3.26 -12.82
N LYS A 309 15.32 4.26 -11.95
CA LYS A 309 14.74 5.61 -12.13
C LYS A 309 13.22 5.51 -12.35
N ASN A 310 12.73 5.91 -13.53
CA ASN A 310 11.33 5.80 -13.94
C ASN A 310 11.09 4.60 -14.87
N CYS A 311 11.84 3.51 -14.71
CA CYS A 311 11.73 2.32 -15.54
C CYS A 311 11.54 1.09 -14.67
N VAL A 312 10.60 0.25 -15.06
CA VAL A 312 10.53 -1.15 -14.62
C VAL A 312 11.09 -2.01 -15.73
N ALA A 313 12.11 -2.80 -15.42
CA ALA A 313 12.80 -3.63 -16.40
C ALA A 313 12.72 -5.10 -16.00
N MET A 314 12.62 -5.97 -16.98
CA MET A 314 12.47 -7.41 -16.80
C MET A 314 13.38 -8.17 -17.75
N GLN A 315 13.91 -9.29 -17.27
CA GLN A 315 14.75 -10.18 -18.05
C GLN A 315 14.55 -11.62 -17.55
N VAL A 316 14.61 -12.57 -18.48
CA VAL A 316 14.58 -14.00 -18.15
C VAL A 316 16.00 -14.53 -18.20
N TRP A 317 16.35 -15.30 -17.17
CA TRP A 317 17.60 -16.03 -17.03
C TRP A 317 17.31 -17.51 -17.18
N GLU A 318 17.95 -18.15 -18.14
CA GLU A 318 17.89 -19.58 -18.39
C GLU A 318 19.23 -20.19 -18.00
N PHE A 319 19.24 -21.07 -17.01
CA PHE A 319 20.43 -21.76 -16.54
C PHE A 319 20.61 -23.07 -17.29
N HIS A 320 21.83 -23.33 -17.74
CA HIS A 320 22.19 -24.55 -18.46
C HIS A 320 22.66 -25.61 -17.47
N ASN A 321 22.02 -26.79 -17.50
CA ASN A 321 22.55 -28.01 -16.91
C ASN A 321 23.30 -28.80 -17.99
N GLU A 322 24.37 -29.51 -17.63
CA GLU A 322 25.25 -30.24 -18.55
C GLU A 322 24.53 -31.26 -19.46
N GLU A 323 23.26 -31.59 -19.17
CA GLU A 323 22.46 -32.58 -19.91
C GLU A 323 21.19 -32.03 -20.61
N GLN A 324 20.92 -30.72 -20.62
CA GLN A 324 19.64 -30.21 -21.17
C GLN A 324 19.76 -29.17 -22.30
N GLN A 325 18.98 -29.43 -23.35
CA GLN A 325 18.70 -28.55 -24.50
C GLN A 325 18.21 -27.18 -24.04
N ILE A 326 18.65 -26.14 -24.74
CA ILE A 326 18.19 -24.75 -24.59
C ILE A 326 16.67 -24.72 -24.67
N CYS A 327 16.02 -24.41 -23.55
CA CYS A 327 14.57 -24.22 -23.49
C CYS A 327 14.22 -22.86 -24.11
N SER A 328 14.04 -22.80 -25.45
CA SER A 328 13.49 -21.58 -26.08
C SER A 328 12.04 -21.37 -25.62
N GLY A 329 11.85 -20.64 -24.53
CA GLY A 329 10.53 -20.34 -23.97
C GLY A 329 9.87 -19.16 -24.68
N ASN A 330 8.59 -19.27 -25.00
CA ASN A 330 7.78 -18.11 -25.34
C ASN A 330 7.37 -17.39 -24.04
N TYR A 331 8.04 -16.27 -23.75
CA TYR A 331 7.80 -15.48 -22.54
C TYR A 331 6.80 -14.33 -22.73
N SER A 332 5.98 -14.36 -23.79
CA SER A 332 4.98 -13.30 -24.07
C SER A 332 3.98 -13.11 -22.93
N TYR A 333 3.64 -14.17 -22.19
CA TYR A 333 2.75 -14.10 -21.02
C TYR A 333 3.32 -13.24 -19.89
N ILE A 334 4.65 -13.21 -19.71
CA ILE A 334 5.31 -12.40 -18.67
C ILE A 334 5.11 -10.90 -18.95
N ARG A 335 5.14 -10.53 -20.24
CA ARG A 335 4.85 -9.17 -20.66
C ARG A 335 3.38 -8.82 -20.41
N GLN A 336 2.47 -9.70 -20.82
CA GLN A 336 1.04 -9.50 -20.60
C GLN A 336 0.73 -9.35 -19.11
N ASP A 337 1.36 -10.14 -18.25
CA ASP A 337 1.22 -10.03 -16.81
C ASP A 337 1.63 -8.66 -16.29
N LEU A 338 2.74 -8.09 -16.78
CA LEU A 338 3.17 -6.77 -16.36
C LEU A 338 2.19 -5.69 -16.84
N GLU A 339 1.75 -5.77 -18.09
CA GLU A 339 0.78 -4.82 -18.68
C GLU A 339 -0.55 -4.87 -17.91
N ASP A 340 -1.09 -6.07 -17.67
CA ASP A 340 -2.30 -6.29 -16.88
C ASP A 340 -2.15 -5.75 -15.43
N ASN A 341 -0.97 -5.92 -14.84
CA ASN A 341 -0.68 -5.40 -13.50
C ASN A 341 -0.60 -3.88 -13.45
N VAL A 342 0.03 -3.25 -14.44
CA VAL A 342 0.07 -1.80 -14.55
C VAL A 342 -1.35 -1.25 -14.66
N ASP A 343 -2.19 -1.86 -15.49
CA ASP A 343 -3.59 -1.48 -15.66
C ASP A 343 -4.40 -1.69 -14.37
N LEU A 344 -4.19 -2.81 -13.67
CA LEU A 344 -4.87 -3.10 -12.41
C LEU A 344 -4.49 -2.10 -11.32
N ILE A 345 -3.19 -1.80 -11.17
CA ILE A 345 -2.72 -0.83 -10.17
C ILE A 345 -3.28 0.56 -10.49
N GLN A 346 -3.32 0.96 -11.76
CA GLN A 346 -3.91 2.23 -12.17
C GLN A 346 -5.42 2.31 -11.90
N LYS A 347 -6.15 1.19 -12.04
CA LYS A 347 -7.58 1.11 -11.71
C LYS A 347 -7.83 1.19 -10.20
N ASN A 348 -6.97 0.59 -9.38
CA ASN A 348 -7.13 0.57 -7.92
C ASN A 348 -6.69 1.87 -7.22
N ILE A 349 -5.98 2.76 -7.91
CA ILE A 349 -5.58 4.09 -7.40
C ILE A 349 -6.65 5.16 -7.70
N ARG A 350 -7.61 4.86 -8.59
CA ARG A 350 -8.78 5.69 -8.85
C ARG A 350 -9.94 5.23 -7.96
#